data_AF-A0A9W9SVR5-F1
#
_entry.id   AF-A0A9W9SVR5-F1
#
_cell.length_a   1.000
_cell.length_b   1.000
_cell.length_c   1.000
_cell.angle_alpha   90.00
_cell.angle_beta   90.00
_cell.angle_gamma   90.00
#
_symmetry.space_group_name_H-M   'P 1'
#
loop_
_entity.id
_entity.type
_entity.pdbx_description
1 polymer ?
#
loop_
_entity_poly.entity_id
_entity_poly.type
_entity_poly.pdbx_seq_one_letter_code
_entity_poly.pdbx_strand_id
1 'polypeptide(L)'
;MPTIPRTLESTITQTSTMNDATNLLKRSSMSNPDKYPLYIFLIIAGCVVGGLIGFSIYTMFYGLDDSQTVKDVSNEQRIYLREVRQRNLNGLAVEARRPDLIVPIREYDA
;
A
#
# COMPACT_ATOMS: atom_id res chain seq x y z
N MET A 1 -25.01 45.12 -55.09
CA MET A 1 -24.32 44.72 -53.85
C MET A 1 -24.03 43.24 -53.95
N PRO A 2 -22.78 42.76 -53.89
CA PRO A 2 -22.50 41.33 -53.96
C PRO A 2 -22.93 40.66 -52.65
N THR A 3 -23.86 39.70 -52.75
CA THR A 3 -24.35 38.89 -51.64
C THR A 3 -23.30 37.84 -51.30
N ILE A 4 -22.59 38.03 -50.18
CA ILE A 4 -21.63 37.05 -49.66
C ILE A 4 -22.43 35.83 -49.17
N PRO A 5 -22.07 34.60 -49.58
CA PRO A 5 -22.81 33.41 -49.16
C PRO A 5 -22.65 33.20 -47.64
N ARG A 6 -23.78 33.01 -46.94
CA ARG A 6 -23.85 32.82 -45.47
C ARG A 6 -22.91 31.75 -44.91
N THR A 7 -22.49 30.80 -45.75
CA THR A 7 -21.52 29.76 -45.39
C THR A 7 -20.13 30.33 -45.07
N LEU A 8 -19.70 31.38 -45.77
CA LEU A 8 -18.42 32.04 -45.50
C LEU A 8 -18.41 32.74 -44.15
N GLU A 9 -19.50 33.45 -43.79
CA GLU A 9 -19.61 34.14 -42.49
C GLU A 9 -19.59 33.16 -41.32
N SER A 10 -20.29 32.02 -41.44
CA SER A 10 -20.27 30.98 -40.40
C SER A 10 -18.88 30.35 -40.25
N THR A 11 -18.17 30.09 -41.35
CA THR A 11 -16.82 29.51 -41.30
C THR A 11 -15.81 30.50 -40.74
N ILE A 12 -15.87 31.77 -41.15
CA ILE A 12 -14.98 32.84 -40.66
C ILE A 12 -15.18 33.06 -39.15
N THR A 13 -16.43 33.10 -38.69
CA THR A 13 -16.78 33.27 -37.26
C THR A 13 -16.38 32.05 -36.42
N GLN A 14 -16.49 30.84 -36.98
CA GLN A 14 -16.01 29.63 -36.32
C GLN A 14 -14.48 29.61 -36.23
N THR A 15 -13.77 30.02 -37.28
CA THR A 15 -12.30 30.10 -37.23
C THR A 15 -11.80 31.19 -36.28
N SER A 16 -12.47 32.35 -36.18
CA SER A 16 -12.08 33.39 -35.23
C SER A 16 -12.30 32.96 -33.78
N THR A 17 -13.44 32.33 -33.48
CA THR A 17 -13.72 31.82 -32.12
C THR A 17 -12.80 30.67 -31.70
N MET A 18 -12.40 29.79 -32.63
CA MET A 18 -11.38 28.77 -32.37
C MET A 18 -9.99 29.39 -32.14
N ASN A 19 -9.63 30.44 -32.88
CA ASN A 19 -8.37 31.15 -32.70
C ASN A 19 -8.33 31.92 -31.36
N ASP A 20 -9.44 32.49 -30.93
CA ASP A 20 -9.54 33.16 -29.63
C ASP A 20 -9.48 32.16 -28.47
N ALA A 21 -10.19 31.04 -28.57
CA ALA A 21 -10.15 29.98 -27.56
C ALA A 21 -8.74 29.39 -27.41
N THR A 22 -8.03 29.16 -28.52
CA THR A 22 -6.64 28.65 -28.49
C THR A 22 -5.66 29.67 -27.93
N ASN A 23 -5.83 30.96 -28.23
CA ASN A 23 -5.02 32.04 -27.64
C ASN A 23 -5.26 32.19 -26.12
N LEU A 24 -6.51 32.03 -25.66
CA LEU A 24 -6.84 32.03 -24.23
C LEU A 24 -6.26 30.81 -23.51
N LEU A 25 -6.34 29.62 -24.11
CA LEU A 25 -5.71 28.39 -23.60
C LEU A 25 -4.19 28.55 -23.50
N LYS A 26 -3.54 29.06 -24.55
CA LYS A 26 -2.09 29.32 -24.57
C LYS A 26 -1.65 30.35 -23.53
N ARG A 27 -2.45 31.41 -23.32
CA ARG A 27 -2.20 32.41 -22.28
C ARG A 27 -2.41 31.84 -20.87
N SER A 28 -3.38 30.94 -20.69
CA SER A 28 -3.61 30.25 -19.41
C SER A 28 -2.52 29.22 -19.09
N SER A 29 -1.98 28.52 -20.10
CA SER A 29 -0.91 27.54 -19.92
C SER A 29 0.47 28.18 -19.72
N MET A 30 0.68 29.42 -20.16
CA MET A 30 1.92 30.19 -19.90
C MET A 30 1.91 30.95 -18.57
N SER A 31 0.92 30.74 -17.71
CA SER A 31 0.74 31.56 -16.50
C SER A 31 1.88 31.35 -15.48
N ASN A 32 2.33 30.12 -15.19
CA ASN A 32 3.43 29.89 -14.23
C ASN A 32 4.03 28.48 -14.39
N PRO A 33 5.14 28.29 -15.15
CA PRO A 33 5.80 26.98 -15.28
C PRO A 33 6.26 26.40 -13.93
N ASP A 34 6.55 27.26 -12.95
CA ASP A 34 7.02 26.87 -11.61
C ASP A 34 5.92 26.26 -10.72
N LYS A 35 4.63 26.43 -11.09
CA LYS A 35 3.52 25.92 -10.28
C LYS A 35 3.09 24.50 -10.66
N TYR A 36 3.38 24.06 -11.89
CA TYR A 36 3.13 22.68 -12.31
C TYR A 36 3.82 21.63 -11.41
N PRO A 37 5.13 21.73 -11.12
CA PRO A 37 5.77 20.76 -10.24
C PRO A 37 5.19 20.77 -8.82
N LEU A 38 4.76 21.94 -8.33
CA LEU A 38 4.13 22.06 -7.00
C LEU A 38 2.76 21.38 -6.95
N TYR A 39 1.91 21.56 -7.97
CA TYR A 39 0.62 20.87 -8.05
C TYR A 39 0.80 19.36 -8.20
N ILE A 40 1.75 18.92 -9.04
CA ILE A 40 2.06 17.49 -9.22
C ILE A 40 2.52 16.87 -7.90
N PHE A 41 3.41 17.54 -7.17
CA PHE A 41 3.88 17.09 -5.86
C PHE A 41 2.73 16.97 -4.85
N LEU A 42 1.85 17.97 -4.81
CA LEU A 42 0.70 17.98 -3.89
C LEU A 42 -0.29 16.84 -4.19
N ILE A 43 -0.51 16.52 -5.47
CA ILE A 43 -1.35 15.38 -5.88
C ILE A 43 -0.71 14.05 -5.45
N ILE A 44 0.60 13.87 -5.68
CA ILE A 44 1.32 12.67 -5.27
C ILE A 44 1.28 12.51 -3.76
N ALA A 45 1.56 13.59 -3.01
CA ALA A 45 1.51 13.58 -1.55
C ALA A 45 0.11 13.21 -1.04
N GLY A 46 -0.95 13.78 -1.62
CA GLY A 46 -2.33 13.41 -1.30
C GLY A 46 -2.63 11.94 -1.58
N CYS A 47 -2.12 11.39 -2.68
CA CYS A 47 -2.30 9.99 -3.05
C CYS A 47 -1.58 9.04 -2.07
N VAL A 48 -0.37 9.41 -1.64
CA VAL A 48 0.39 8.64 -0.63
C VAL A 48 -0.32 8.66 0.71
N VAL A 49 -0.76 9.84 1.18
CA VAL A 49 -1.48 9.98 2.45
C VAL A 49 -2.81 9.22 2.42
N GLY A 50 -3.59 9.36 1.34
CA GLY A 50 -4.84 8.63 1.16
C GLY A 50 -4.63 7.11 1.10
N GLY A 51 -3.58 6.65 0.40
CA GLY A 51 -3.19 5.26 0.34
C GLY A 51 -2.80 4.69 1.71
N LEU A 52 -2.02 5.44 2.50
CA LEU A 52 -1.63 5.02 3.86
C LEU A 52 -2.82 4.95 4.82
N ILE A 53 -3.74 5.92 4.76
CA ILE A 53 -4.96 5.91 5.57
C ILE A 53 -5.85 4.73 5.17
N GLY A 54 -6.06 4.52 3.87
CA GLY A 54 -6.83 3.39 3.35
C GLY A 54 -6.22 2.04 3.73
N PHE A 55 -4.89 1.92 3.63
CA PHE A 55 -4.15 0.73 4.06
C PHE A 55 -4.24 0.51 5.57
N SER A 56 -4.15 1.56 6.39
CA SER A 56 -4.30 1.46 7.84
C SER A 56 -5.70 0.99 8.24
N ILE A 57 -6.75 1.46 7.56
CA ILE A 57 -8.12 1.00 7.79
C ILE A 57 -8.28 -0.45 7.33
N TYR A 58 -7.79 -0.78 6.15
CA TYR A 58 -7.85 -2.13 5.59
C TYR A 58 -7.17 -3.17 6.50
N THR A 59 -5.95 -2.87 6.95
CA THR A 59 -5.19 -3.73 7.88
C THR A 59 -5.83 -3.84 9.27
N MET A 60 -6.58 -2.83 9.72
CA MET A 60 -7.34 -2.90 10.97
C MET A 60 -8.57 -3.83 10.84
N PHE A 61 -9.28 -3.79 9.71
CA PHE A 61 -10.48 -4.60 9.48
C PHE A 61 -10.19 -6.04 9.05
N TYR A 62 -9.17 -6.24 8.20
CA TYR A 62 -8.81 -7.56 7.67
C TYR A 62 -7.68 -8.23 8.46
N GLY A 63 -7.07 -7.52 9.40
CA GLY A 63 -5.87 -7.97 10.10
C GLY A 63 -4.66 -7.96 9.16
N LEU A 64 -3.48 -7.67 9.71
CA LEU A 64 -2.20 -8.02 9.08
C LEU A 64 -1.90 -9.53 9.15
N ASP A 65 -2.86 -10.29 9.65
CA ASP A 65 -2.78 -11.73 9.77
C ASP A 65 -2.92 -12.35 8.38
N ASP A 66 -1.76 -12.46 7.74
CA ASP A 66 -1.45 -13.57 6.85
C ASP A 66 -1.41 -14.89 7.68
N SER A 67 -2.31 -15.05 8.66
CA SER A 67 -2.41 -16.23 9.51
C SER A 67 -2.90 -17.45 8.73
N GLN A 68 -3.31 -17.26 7.47
CA GLN A 68 -3.56 -18.36 6.55
C GLN A 68 -2.27 -18.88 5.89
N THR A 69 -1.15 -18.14 5.94
CA THR A 69 0.16 -18.59 5.43
C THR A 69 1.10 -19.06 6.54
N VAL A 70 0.88 -18.70 7.80
CA VAL A 70 1.50 -19.42 8.92
C VAL A 70 0.83 -20.78 9.06
N LYS A 71 1.28 -21.72 8.23
CA LYS A 71 0.94 -23.13 8.31
C LYS A 71 0.95 -23.53 9.78
N ASP A 72 -0.24 -23.76 10.33
CA ASP A 72 -0.37 -24.20 11.71
C ASP A 72 0.52 -25.42 11.86
N VAL A 73 1.53 -25.28 12.74
CA VAL A 73 2.53 -26.32 12.95
C VAL A 73 1.78 -27.59 13.31
N SER A 74 2.03 -28.69 12.58
CA SER A 74 1.28 -29.93 12.78
C SER A 74 1.37 -30.35 14.24
N ASN A 75 0.33 -31.03 14.75
CA ASN A 75 0.28 -31.41 16.17
C ASN A 75 1.56 -32.17 16.60
N GLU A 76 2.04 -33.05 15.73
CA GLU A 76 3.31 -33.77 15.89
C GLU A 76 4.52 -32.84 16.01
N GLN A 77 4.62 -31.83 15.14
CA GLN A 77 5.71 -30.85 15.21
C GLN A 77 5.61 -29.99 16.48
N ARG A 78 4.40 -29.65 16.94
CA ARG A 78 4.19 -28.92 18.20
C ARG A 78 4.63 -29.76 19.41
N ILE A 79 4.32 -31.06 19.41
CA ILE A 79 4.75 -32.00 20.47
C ILE A 79 6.26 -32.14 20.47
N TYR A 80 6.86 -32.42 19.29
CA TYR A 80 8.31 -32.51 19.14
C TYR A 80 9.04 -31.25 19.63
N LEU A 81 8.58 -30.05 19.25
CA LEU A 81 9.19 -28.79 19.67
C LEU A 81 9.12 -28.59 21.19
N ARG A 82 8.02 -29.01 21.83
CA ARG A 82 7.88 -28.95 23.29
C ARG A 82 8.85 -29.91 23.98
N GLU A 83 8.99 -31.12 23.47
CA GLU A 83 9.94 -32.11 24.00
C GLU A 83 11.38 -31.65 23.87
N VAL A 84 11.78 -31.16 22.68
CA VAL A 84 13.13 -30.65 22.44
C VAL A 84 13.45 -29.49 23.39
N ARG A 85 12.49 -28.59 23.60
CA ARG A 85 12.65 -27.49 24.55
C ARG A 85 12.86 -28.00 25.98
N GLN A 86 12.10 -28.99 26.41
CA GLN A 86 12.26 -29.59 27.74
C GLN A 86 13.60 -30.32 27.90
N ARG A 87 14.05 -31.08 26.89
CA ARG A 87 15.36 -31.73 26.88
C ARG A 87 16.50 -30.72 27.01
N ASN A 88 16.43 -29.61 26.27
CA ASN A 88 17.43 -28.55 26.34
C ASN A 88 17.44 -27.88 27.72
N LEU A 89 16.28 -27.58 28.29
CA LEU A 89 16.18 -27.00 29.64
C LEU A 89 16.73 -27.96 30.71
N ASN A 90 16.46 -29.26 30.60
CA ASN A 90 17.00 -30.26 31.51
C ASN A 90 18.53 -30.38 31.37
N GLY A 91 19.07 -30.32 30.14
CA GLY A 91 20.52 -30.28 29.92
C GLY A 91 21.17 -29.05 30.57
N LEU A 92 20.52 -27.88 30.45
CA LEU A 92 20.97 -26.66 31.11
C LEU A 92 20.89 -26.74 32.64
N ALA A 93 19.87 -27.40 33.20
CA ALA A 93 19.74 -27.61 34.64
C ALA A 93 20.86 -28.49 35.21
N VAL A 94 21.27 -29.52 34.46
CA VAL A 94 22.42 -30.38 34.79
C VAL A 94 23.72 -29.57 34.76
N GLU A 95 23.95 -28.79 33.69
CA GLU A 95 25.15 -27.95 33.57
C GLU A 95 25.23 -26.90 34.67
N ALA A 96 24.10 -26.30 35.03
CA ALA A 96 24.00 -25.33 36.13
C ALA A 96 24.10 -25.97 37.54
N ARG A 97 24.29 -27.30 37.64
CA ARG A 97 24.28 -28.07 38.90
C ARG A 97 23.06 -27.78 39.76
N ARG A 98 21.91 -27.60 39.12
CA ARG A 98 20.61 -27.35 39.73
C ARG A 98 19.65 -28.51 39.42
N PRO A 99 19.84 -29.66 40.10
CA PRO A 99 19.04 -30.87 39.85
C PRO A 99 17.57 -30.70 40.24
N ASP A 100 17.25 -29.67 41.03
CA ASP A 100 15.90 -29.27 41.42
C ASP A 100 15.04 -28.75 40.26
N LEU A 101 15.68 -28.30 39.17
CA LEU A 101 15.02 -27.74 37.98
C LEU A 101 14.77 -28.76 36.86
N ILE A 102 15.13 -30.03 37.07
CA ILE A 102 14.94 -31.09 36.08
C ILE A 102 13.46 -31.50 36.05
N VAL A 103 12.80 -31.31 34.90
CA VAL A 103 11.40 -31.66 34.71
C VAL A 103 11.28 -32.99 33.96
N PRO A 104 10.54 -33.98 34.49
CA PRO A 104 10.34 -35.25 33.78
C PRO A 104 9.60 -35.04 32.46
N ILE A 105 10.13 -35.61 31.38
CA ILE A 105 9.50 -35.61 30.07
C ILE A 105 8.38 -36.65 30.14
N ARG A 106 7.13 -36.18 30.19
CA ARG A 106 5.98 -37.06 30.03
C ARG A 106 5.83 -37.33 28.54
N GLU A 107 6.20 -38.55 28.11
CA GLU A 107 5.73 -39.08 26.84
C GLU A 107 4.20 -39.02 26.88
N TYR A 108 3.63 -38.15 26.06
CA TYR A 108 2.21 -38.21 25.77
C TYR A 108 2.05 -39.40 24.83
N ASP A 109 1.58 -40.54 25.35
CA ASP A 109 1.06 -41.62 24.51
C ASP A 109 0.03 -41.01 23.54
N ALA A 110 0.25 -41.25 22.26
CA ALA A 110 -0.53 -40.73 21.14
C ALA A 110 -1.98 -41.22 21.14
#